data_AF-A0A2C9KFW8-F1
#
_entry.id   AF-A0A2C9KFW8-F1
#
_cell.length_a   1.000
_cell.length_b   1.000
_cell.length_c   1.000
_cell.angle_alpha   90.00
_cell.angle_beta   90.00
_cell.angle_gamma   90.00
#
_symmetry.space_group_name_H-M   'P 1'
#
loop_
_entity.id
_entity.type
_entity.pdbx_description
1 polymer ?
#
loop_
_entity_poly.entity_id
_entity_poly.type
_entity_poly.pdbx_seq_one_letter_code
_entity_poly.pdbx_strand_id
1 'polypeptide(L)'
;MFRYTSFFVFLFIYAIFLICVLEVERFHWSEWLLLLWVASMAAEQINQILRNEINLIRGPVDLNVFAWLEAFAILLFLLAWLLRLFAYLNPSSSNMMNWARAAFSVDFMAFTVSALELCYTIKFLGPLLLMIIRMLKTLLQFIIIVMVICFAYSVASESVLYPQSRLSPHLIFFVMRKAFWAMFGEFNLNELEDQGTSCTNDPDVYNNFVLDRCPTKAGRYYVPPLLGIYYIIVNILLFNLLIAILNYKIEPVALKSKEIWQHQTVQLTIKYSRVIFLPPPFTLLAPLLWWCRTQESYAPFPQIPDKTKREELQRLEVEKQFAYLQSQNVHK
;
A
#
# COMPACT_ATOMS: atom_id res chain seq x y z
N MET A 1 18.71 12.46 -3.34
CA MET A 1 19.49 11.34 -3.90
C MET A 1 19.95 10.35 -2.82
N PHE A 2 20.72 10.79 -1.82
CA PHE A 2 21.28 9.92 -0.78
C PHE A 2 20.25 9.21 0.12
N ARG A 3 19.11 9.85 0.45
CA ARG A 3 18.01 9.18 1.18
C ARG A 3 17.43 8.00 0.39
N TYR A 4 17.32 8.13 -0.94
CA TYR A 4 16.82 7.05 -1.80
C TYR A 4 17.74 5.85 -1.78
N THR A 5 19.04 6.08 -2.01
CA THR A 5 20.04 5.00 -2.01
C THR A 5 20.11 4.31 -0.65
N SER A 6 20.05 5.08 0.44
CA SER A 6 19.99 4.52 1.79
C SER A 6 18.76 3.63 1.99
N PHE A 7 17.58 4.07 1.56
CA PHE A 7 16.34 3.31 1.73
C PHE A 7 16.30 2.02 0.88
N PHE A 8 16.79 2.05 -0.36
CA PHE A 8 16.91 0.83 -1.17
C PHE A 8 17.90 -0.16 -0.58
N VAL A 9 19.02 0.31 -0.02
CA VAL A 9 19.97 -0.54 0.69
C VAL A 9 19.32 -1.16 1.93
N PHE A 10 18.51 -0.41 2.68
CA PHE A 10 17.72 -0.93 3.78
C PHE A 10 16.77 -2.05 3.34
N LEU A 11 15.97 -1.84 2.28
CA LEU A 11 15.08 -2.87 1.75
C LEU A 11 15.83 -4.11 1.29
N PHE A 12 17.00 -3.94 0.67
CA PHE A 12 17.82 -5.05 0.22
C PHE A 12 18.39 -5.86 1.39
N ILE A 13 18.92 -5.20 2.43
CA ILE A 13 19.37 -5.86 3.66
C ILE A 13 18.20 -6.56 4.35
N TYR A 14 17.02 -5.93 4.39
CA TYR A 14 15.82 -6.51 4.97
C TYR A 14 15.36 -7.76 4.20
N ALA A 15 15.38 -7.73 2.86
CA ALA A 15 15.08 -8.90 2.04
C ALA A 15 16.04 -10.06 2.28
N ILE A 16 17.36 -9.79 2.36
CA ILE A 16 18.37 -10.82 2.70
C ILE A 16 18.11 -11.38 4.09
N PHE A 17 17.81 -10.52 5.06
CA PHE A 17 17.51 -10.95 6.42
C PHE A 17 16.32 -11.90 6.46
N LEU A 18 15.20 -11.52 5.81
CA LEU A 18 13.96 -12.28 5.83
C LEU A 18 14.08 -13.65 5.14
N ILE A 19 14.81 -13.71 4.02
CA ILE A 19 14.94 -14.94 3.23
C ILE A 19 16.03 -15.87 3.79
N CYS A 20 17.19 -15.32 4.17
CA CYS A 20 18.39 -16.12 4.42
C CYS A 20 18.80 -16.26 5.88
N VAL A 21 18.39 -15.33 6.75
CA VAL A 21 19.01 -15.17 8.09
C VAL A 21 18.01 -15.37 9.24
N LEU A 22 16.71 -15.36 8.95
CA LEU A 22 15.65 -15.46 9.97
C LEU A 22 15.53 -16.88 10.55
N GLU A 23 16.35 -17.12 11.57
CA GLU A 23 16.46 -18.37 12.34
C GLU A 23 15.89 -18.22 13.75
N VAL A 24 15.63 -19.35 14.44
CA VAL A 24 15.05 -19.35 15.80
C VAL A 24 16.12 -19.10 16.86
N GLU A 25 17.24 -19.80 16.75
CA GLU A 25 18.16 -20.04 17.87
C GLU A 25 19.16 -18.91 18.10
N ARG A 26 19.43 -18.08 17.08
CA ARG A 26 20.48 -17.06 17.16
C ARG A 26 20.01 -15.72 16.61
N PHE A 27 20.45 -14.65 17.28
CA PHE A 27 20.33 -13.30 16.75
C PHE A 27 21.53 -13.02 15.85
N HIS A 28 21.25 -12.71 14.59
CA HIS A 28 22.28 -12.29 13.67
C HIS A 28 22.54 -10.77 13.80
N TRP A 29 23.77 -10.31 13.50
CA TRP A 29 24.11 -8.89 13.59
C TRP A 29 23.24 -8.00 12.68
N SER A 30 22.71 -8.58 11.60
CA SER A 30 21.79 -7.91 10.68
C SER A 30 20.46 -7.53 11.34
N GLU A 31 20.00 -8.27 12.34
CA GLU A 31 18.77 -7.92 13.11
C GLU A 31 18.96 -6.62 13.87
N TRP A 32 20.10 -6.49 14.54
CA TRP A 32 20.46 -5.27 15.27
C TRP A 32 20.65 -4.09 14.32
N LEU A 33 21.23 -4.31 13.14
CA LEU A 33 21.35 -3.28 12.12
C LEU A 33 19.97 -2.80 11.64
N LEU A 34 19.05 -3.71 11.35
CA LEU A 34 17.68 -3.38 10.94
C LEU A 34 16.92 -2.65 12.04
N LEU A 35 17.03 -3.13 13.29
CA LEU A 35 16.42 -2.49 14.45
C LEU A 35 16.93 -1.06 14.63
N LEU A 36 18.25 -0.84 14.54
CA LEU A 36 18.85 0.50 14.61
C LEU A 36 18.33 1.40 13.49
N TRP A 37 18.19 0.86 12.28
CA TRP A 37 17.69 1.60 11.14
C TRP A 37 16.24 2.04 11.33
N VAL A 38 15.36 1.10 11.73
CA VAL A 38 13.94 1.39 12.00
C VAL A 38 13.79 2.33 13.19
N ALA A 39 14.59 2.15 14.26
CA ALA A 39 14.60 3.06 15.40
C ALA A 39 14.95 4.49 14.99
N SER A 40 15.87 4.67 14.04
CA SER A 40 16.19 5.99 13.55
C SER A 40 15.10 6.60 12.66
N MET A 41 14.44 5.79 11.81
CA MET A 41 13.24 6.24 11.10
C MET A 41 12.14 6.66 12.07
N ALA A 42 11.89 5.87 13.11
CA ALA A 42 10.92 6.18 14.16
C ALA A 42 11.27 7.48 14.90
N ALA A 43 12.55 7.67 15.25
CA ALA A 43 13.01 8.91 15.86
C ALA A 43 12.82 10.12 14.93
N GLU A 44 13.06 9.96 13.62
CA GLU A 44 12.79 11.01 12.64
C GLU A 44 11.29 11.34 12.60
N GLN A 45 10.42 10.33 12.57
CA GLN A 45 8.97 10.55 12.55
C GLN A 45 8.45 11.23 13.81
N ILE A 46 8.91 10.80 14.99
CA ILE A 46 8.57 11.45 16.26
C ILE A 46 9.05 12.91 16.27
N ASN A 47 10.27 13.16 15.82
CA ASN A 47 10.80 14.52 15.70
C ASN A 47 10.01 15.37 14.70
N GLN A 48 9.54 14.78 13.60
CA GLN A 48 8.69 15.46 12.64
C GLN A 48 7.33 15.80 13.24
N ILE A 49 6.71 14.89 14.00
CA ILE A 49 5.43 15.13 14.69
C ILE A 49 5.61 16.25 15.73
N LEU A 50 6.64 16.16 16.57
CA LEU A 50 6.92 17.14 17.64
C LEU A 50 7.24 18.53 17.08
N ARG A 51 7.99 18.63 15.97
CA ARG A 51 8.28 19.93 15.33
C ARG A 51 7.09 20.50 14.55
N ASN A 52 6.11 19.68 14.15
CA ASN A 52 5.03 20.07 13.24
C ASN A 52 3.68 20.36 13.92
N GLU A 53 3.63 20.75 15.20
CA GLU A 53 2.39 21.23 15.83
C GLU A 53 1.70 22.40 15.07
N ILE A 54 2.35 23.05 14.10
CA ILE A 54 1.79 24.23 13.41
C ILE A 54 1.46 23.99 11.92
N ASN A 55 2.01 22.97 11.24
CA ASN A 55 1.85 22.80 9.78
C ASN A 55 1.22 21.47 9.31
N LEU A 56 1.11 20.45 10.17
CA LEU A 56 0.53 19.15 9.76
C LEU A 56 -1.00 19.19 9.62
N ILE A 57 -1.66 20.07 10.38
CA ILE A 57 -3.13 20.21 10.40
C ILE A 57 -3.66 20.91 9.12
N ARG A 58 -2.79 21.56 8.33
CA ARG A 58 -3.13 22.24 7.06
C ARG A 58 -2.47 21.64 5.81
N GLY A 59 -1.87 20.46 5.92
CA GLY A 59 -1.33 19.73 4.77
C GLY A 59 -2.44 19.08 3.92
N PRO A 60 -2.28 18.98 2.59
CA PRO A 60 -3.20 18.21 1.74
C PRO A 60 -3.21 16.73 2.15
N VAL A 61 -4.42 16.16 2.27
CA VAL A 61 -4.73 14.81 2.79
C VAL A 61 -3.84 13.70 2.21
N ASP A 62 -3.38 13.83 0.96
CA ASP A 62 -2.62 12.80 0.24
C ASP A 62 -1.20 12.58 0.80
N LEU A 63 -0.53 13.61 1.32
CA LEU A 63 0.79 13.46 1.98
C LEU A 63 0.68 12.85 3.38
N ASN A 64 -0.47 13.01 4.03
CA ASN A 64 -0.71 12.40 5.33
C ASN A 64 -0.81 10.87 5.20
N VAL A 65 -1.35 10.35 4.10
CA VAL A 65 -1.51 8.89 3.89
C VAL A 65 -0.17 8.16 3.96
N PHE A 66 0.88 8.70 3.33
CA PHE A 66 2.22 8.09 3.36
C PHE A 66 2.86 8.15 4.75
N ALA A 67 2.70 9.27 5.46
CA ALA A 67 3.17 9.39 6.84
C ALA A 67 2.46 8.39 7.77
N TRP A 68 1.15 8.20 7.62
CA TRP A 68 0.39 7.18 8.35
C TRP A 68 0.81 5.75 7.98
N LEU A 69 1.08 5.48 6.71
CA LEU A 69 1.56 4.20 6.22
C LEU A 69 2.96 3.87 6.77
N GLU A 70 3.86 4.84 6.81
CA GLU A 70 5.20 4.69 7.37
C GLU A 70 5.14 4.49 8.89
N ALA A 71 4.30 5.23 9.61
CA ALA A 71 4.06 5.01 11.04
C ALA A 71 3.46 3.61 11.32
N PHE A 72 2.55 3.16 10.47
CA PHE A 72 1.97 1.82 10.55
C PHE A 72 3.01 0.72 10.28
N ALA A 73 3.88 0.89 9.28
CA ALA A 73 4.99 -0.03 9.01
C ALA A 73 5.95 -0.10 10.21
N ILE A 74 6.34 1.03 10.80
CA ILE A 74 7.19 1.04 12.00
C ILE A 74 6.52 0.29 13.16
N LEU A 75 5.21 0.46 13.37
CA LEU A 75 4.47 -0.25 14.41
C LEU A 75 4.40 -1.76 14.15
N LEU A 76 4.18 -2.17 12.89
CA LEU A 76 4.20 -3.58 12.49
C LEU A 76 5.58 -4.20 12.71
N PHE A 77 6.66 -3.49 12.39
CA PHE A 77 8.02 -3.95 12.65
C PHE A 77 8.28 -4.19 14.13
N LEU A 78 7.87 -3.25 15.00
CA LEU A 78 8.00 -3.40 16.45
C LEU A 78 7.20 -4.62 16.94
N LEU A 79 5.98 -4.82 16.43
CA LEU A 79 5.17 -5.99 16.76
C LEU A 79 5.84 -7.30 16.31
N ALA A 80 6.38 -7.34 15.08
CA ALA A 80 7.09 -8.50 14.55
C ALA A 80 8.36 -8.81 15.35
N TRP A 81 9.11 -7.78 15.75
CA TRP A 81 10.29 -7.91 16.59
C TRP A 81 9.95 -8.41 18.00
N LEU A 82 8.84 -7.94 18.59
CA LEU A 82 8.35 -8.48 19.86
C LEU A 82 7.96 -9.96 19.73
N LEU A 83 7.24 -10.35 18.67
CA LEU A 83 6.92 -11.76 18.42
C LEU A 83 8.19 -12.62 18.26
N ARG A 84 9.21 -12.09 17.60
CA ARG A 84 10.53 -12.75 17.47
C ARG A 84 11.23 -12.91 18.82
N LEU A 85 11.18 -11.90 19.69
CA LEU A 85 11.73 -11.96 21.04
C LEU A 85 10.99 -13.00 21.90
N PHE A 86 9.66 -13.03 21.83
CA PHE A 86 8.86 -14.06 22.52
C PHE A 86 9.16 -15.47 22.01
N ALA A 87 9.34 -15.64 20.70
CA ALA A 87 9.73 -16.93 20.12
C ALA A 87 11.14 -17.38 20.58
N TYR A 88 12.07 -16.44 20.79
CA TYR A 88 13.39 -16.74 21.34
C TYR A 88 13.32 -17.16 22.82
N LEU A 89 12.51 -16.47 23.63
CA LEU A 89 12.34 -16.80 25.05
C LEU A 89 11.61 -18.14 25.27
N ASN A 90 10.74 -18.54 24.34
CA ASN A 90 9.96 -19.78 24.40
C ASN A 90 10.22 -20.68 23.18
N PRO A 91 11.40 -21.34 23.09
CA PRO A 91 11.77 -22.15 21.92
C PRO A 91 10.89 -23.40 21.72
N SER A 92 10.07 -23.75 22.70
CA SER A 92 9.16 -24.91 22.65
C SER A 92 8.01 -24.75 21.63
N SER A 93 7.66 -23.51 21.23
CA SER A 93 6.53 -23.24 20.33
C SER A 93 6.98 -22.87 18.91
N SER A 94 7.05 -23.86 18.01
CA SER A 94 7.36 -23.65 16.59
C SER A 94 6.37 -22.71 15.88
N ASN A 95 5.11 -22.67 16.35
CA ASN A 95 4.06 -21.81 15.81
C ASN A 95 4.37 -20.32 15.97
N MET A 96 4.99 -19.90 17.08
CA MET A 96 5.30 -18.48 17.32
C MET A 96 6.30 -17.94 16.30
N MET A 97 7.28 -18.75 15.90
CA MET A 97 8.21 -18.36 14.83
C MET A 97 7.49 -18.21 13.48
N ASN A 98 6.55 -19.09 13.15
CA ASN A 98 5.80 -18.98 11.90
C ASN A 98 4.98 -17.68 11.85
N TRP A 99 4.37 -17.29 12.98
CA TRP A 99 3.69 -16.00 13.10
C TRP A 99 4.65 -14.81 13.01
N ALA A 100 5.84 -14.88 13.61
CA ALA A 100 6.86 -13.84 13.50
C ALA A 100 7.34 -13.67 12.04
N ARG A 101 7.57 -14.78 11.32
CA ARG A 101 7.90 -14.78 9.88
C ARG A 101 6.79 -14.14 9.04
N ALA A 102 5.55 -14.52 9.30
CA ALA A 102 4.39 -13.92 8.63
C ALA A 102 4.32 -12.41 8.90
N ALA A 103 4.49 -11.98 10.15
CA ALA A 103 4.49 -10.57 10.52
C ALA A 103 5.61 -9.78 9.81
N PHE A 104 6.84 -10.28 9.80
CA PHE A 104 7.95 -9.64 9.07
C PHE A 104 7.70 -9.60 7.56
N SER A 105 7.02 -10.61 6.98
CA SER A 105 6.70 -10.61 5.55
C SER A 105 5.70 -9.51 5.17
N VAL A 106 4.67 -9.32 6.01
CA VAL A 106 3.69 -8.24 5.83
C VAL A 106 4.33 -6.87 6.08
N ASP A 107 5.21 -6.80 7.07
CA ASP A 107 5.96 -5.59 7.38
C ASP A 107 6.90 -5.17 6.24
N PHE A 108 7.64 -6.11 5.64
CA PHE A 108 8.44 -5.85 4.45
C PHE A 108 7.58 -5.29 3.31
N MET A 109 6.41 -5.90 3.05
CA MET A 109 5.45 -5.37 2.07
C MET A 109 5.04 -3.94 2.41
N ALA A 110 4.71 -3.64 3.67
CA ALA A 110 4.35 -2.29 4.10
C ALA A 110 5.49 -1.28 3.84
N PHE A 111 6.73 -1.60 4.21
CA PHE A 111 7.88 -0.73 3.91
C PHE A 111 8.11 -0.52 2.41
N THR A 112 7.90 -1.54 1.58
CA THR A 112 8.00 -1.39 0.12
C THR A 112 6.92 -0.47 -0.45
N VAL A 113 5.70 -0.51 0.08
CA VAL A 113 4.63 0.42 -0.31
C VAL A 113 4.95 1.83 0.16
N SER A 114 5.49 1.99 1.38
CA SER A 114 5.97 3.29 1.88
C SER A 114 7.10 3.87 1.03
N ALA A 115 7.90 3.02 0.38
CA ALA A 115 8.92 3.44 -0.59
C ALA A 115 8.33 4.26 -1.76
N LEU A 116 7.03 4.14 -2.06
CA LEU A 116 6.38 4.91 -3.12
C LEU A 116 6.38 6.43 -2.83
N GLU A 117 6.49 6.86 -1.57
CA GLU A 117 6.70 8.28 -1.24
C GLU A 117 8.01 8.80 -1.87
N LEU A 118 9.01 7.95 -2.06
CA LEU A 118 10.23 8.34 -2.75
C LEU A 118 9.97 8.62 -4.24
N CYS A 119 9.15 7.79 -4.88
CA CYS A 119 8.73 7.96 -6.28
C CYS A 119 7.95 9.27 -6.49
N TYR A 120 7.25 9.75 -5.46
CA TYR A 120 6.52 11.01 -5.49
C TYR A 120 7.39 12.22 -5.88
N THR A 121 8.65 12.21 -5.46
CA THR A 121 9.59 13.32 -5.71
C THR A 121 10.12 13.37 -7.15
N ILE A 122 9.93 12.30 -7.93
CA ILE A 122 10.40 12.23 -9.32
C ILE A 122 9.38 12.97 -10.21
N LYS A 123 9.87 13.88 -11.06
CA LYS A 123 9.03 14.77 -11.91
C LYS A 123 7.96 14.04 -12.73
N PHE A 124 8.26 12.84 -13.22
CA PHE A 124 7.34 12.03 -14.01
C PHE A 124 6.43 11.14 -13.15
N LEU A 125 6.98 10.47 -12.13
CA LEU A 125 6.23 9.50 -11.32
C LEU A 125 5.30 10.16 -10.29
N GLY A 126 5.62 11.36 -9.81
CA GLY A 126 4.83 12.03 -8.78
C GLY A 126 3.38 12.31 -9.17
N PRO A 127 3.11 13.01 -10.30
CA PRO A 127 1.75 13.23 -10.77
C PRO A 127 1.00 11.94 -11.09
N LEU A 128 1.70 10.93 -11.63
CA LEU A 128 1.13 9.62 -11.93
C LEU A 128 0.68 8.90 -10.66
N LEU A 129 1.52 8.88 -9.62
CA LEU A 129 1.20 8.26 -8.34
C LEU A 129 0.01 8.95 -7.66
N LEU A 130 -0.04 10.29 -7.68
CA LEU A 130 -1.19 11.04 -7.16
C LEU A 130 -2.49 10.72 -7.89
N MET A 131 -2.41 10.57 -9.21
CA MET A 131 -3.55 10.15 -10.02
C MET A 131 -4.03 8.76 -9.61
N ILE A 132 -3.12 7.79 -9.45
CA ILE A 132 -3.43 6.42 -8.99
C ILE A 132 -4.12 6.44 -7.61
N ILE A 133 -3.56 7.15 -6.63
CA ILE A 133 -4.12 7.22 -5.26
C ILE A 133 -5.53 7.80 -5.25
N ARG A 134 -5.79 8.82 -6.08
CA ARG A 134 -7.12 9.43 -6.18
C ARG A 134 -8.13 8.52 -6.85
N MET A 135 -7.70 7.79 -7.87
CA MET A 135 -8.55 6.81 -8.56
C MET A 135 -8.82 5.57 -7.70
N LEU A 136 -7.94 5.26 -6.72
CA LEU A 136 -8.14 4.14 -5.80
C LEU A 136 -9.44 4.26 -4.99
N LYS A 137 -9.86 5.47 -4.61
CA LYS A 137 -11.15 5.67 -3.92
C LYS A 137 -12.34 5.25 -4.78
N THR A 138 -12.29 5.55 -6.08
CA THR A 138 -13.31 5.10 -7.05
C THR A 138 -13.23 3.59 -7.26
N LEU A 139 -12.02 3.02 -7.31
CA LEU A 139 -11.84 1.58 -7.40
C LEU A 139 -12.46 0.85 -6.20
N LEU A 140 -12.23 1.34 -4.97
CA LEU A 140 -12.78 0.73 -3.75
C LEU A 140 -14.31 0.71 -3.75
N GLN A 141 -14.97 1.77 -4.22
CA GLN A 141 -16.43 1.81 -4.37
C GLN A 141 -16.92 0.77 -5.39
N PHE A 142 -16.17 0.59 -6.48
CA PHE A 142 -16.50 -0.40 -7.50
C PHE A 142 -16.32 -1.84 -7.02
N ILE A 143 -15.27 -2.11 -6.23
CA ILE A 143 -15.00 -3.43 -5.64
C ILE A 143 -16.18 -3.90 -4.79
N ILE A 144 -16.92 -3.02 -4.12
CA ILE A 144 -18.12 -3.39 -3.36
C ILE A 144 -19.16 -4.08 -4.26
N ILE A 145 -19.39 -3.56 -5.48
CA ILE A 145 -20.34 -4.16 -6.43
C ILE A 145 -19.87 -5.55 -6.86
N VAL A 146 -18.57 -5.69 -7.15
CA VAL A 146 -17.97 -6.98 -7.50
C VAL A 146 -18.09 -7.98 -6.35
N MET A 147 -17.86 -7.54 -5.11
CA MET A 147 -17.98 -8.38 -3.92
C MET A 147 -19.41 -8.90 -3.71
N VAL A 148 -20.44 -8.09 -3.98
CA VAL A 148 -21.85 -8.52 -3.90
C VAL A 148 -22.14 -9.65 -4.89
N ILE A 149 -21.67 -9.51 -6.14
CA ILE A 149 -21.87 -10.53 -7.18
C ILE A 149 -21.04 -11.79 -6.90
N CYS A 150 -19.80 -11.62 -6.43
CA CYS A 150 -18.94 -12.69 -5.96
C CYS A 150 -19.59 -13.50 -4.83
N PHE A 151 -20.14 -12.81 -3.83
CA PHE A 151 -20.84 -13.43 -2.72
C PHE A 151 -22.07 -14.23 -3.19
N ALA A 152 -22.87 -13.66 -4.09
CA ALA A 152 -24.04 -14.34 -4.65
C ALA A 152 -23.67 -15.64 -5.40
N TYR A 153 -22.65 -15.58 -6.28
CA TYR A 153 -22.14 -16.76 -6.98
C TYR A 153 -21.57 -17.81 -6.01
N SER A 154 -20.79 -17.38 -5.02
CA SER A 154 -20.18 -18.26 -4.02
C SER A 154 -21.23 -19.08 -3.27
N VAL A 155 -22.27 -18.41 -2.76
CA VAL A 155 -23.34 -19.07 -2.01
C VAL A 155 -24.18 -19.98 -2.91
N ALA A 156 -24.53 -19.51 -4.11
CA ALA A 156 -25.32 -20.31 -5.05
C ALA A 156 -24.58 -21.59 -5.48
N SER A 157 -23.32 -21.47 -5.91
CA SER A 157 -22.51 -22.62 -6.34
C SER A 157 -22.27 -23.62 -5.21
N GLU A 158 -21.85 -23.16 -4.03
CA GLU A 158 -21.58 -24.04 -2.88
C GLU A 158 -22.82 -24.81 -2.41
N SER A 159 -23.98 -24.14 -2.41
CA SER A 159 -25.25 -24.75 -1.98
C SER A 159 -25.67 -25.95 -2.83
N VAL A 160 -25.33 -25.94 -4.12
CA VAL A 160 -25.67 -27.00 -5.06
C VAL A 160 -24.58 -28.06 -5.12
N LEU A 161 -23.29 -27.67 -5.07
CA LEU A 161 -22.17 -28.62 -5.07
C LEU A 161 -22.12 -29.51 -3.84
N TYR A 162 -22.23 -28.90 -2.66
CA TYR A 162 -21.94 -29.54 -1.37
C TYR A 162 -23.09 -29.29 -0.38
N PRO A 163 -24.24 -29.97 -0.54
CA PRO A 163 -25.38 -29.79 0.35
C PRO A 163 -25.04 -30.25 1.78
N GLN A 164 -25.64 -29.63 2.80
CA GLN A 164 -25.46 -30.01 4.21
C GLN A 164 -24.02 -29.88 4.76
N SER A 165 -23.22 -28.96 4.23
CA SER A 165 -21.89 -28.64 4.80
C SER A 165 -22.02 -28.05 6.22
N ARG A 166 -21.12 -28.46 7.12
CA ARG A 166 -21.07 -27.94 8.50
C ARG A 166 -20.52 -26.53 8.52
N LEU A 167 -21.11 -25.65 9.33
CA LEU A 167 -20.61 -24.30 9.51
C LEU A 167 -19.22 -24.34 10.17
N SER A 168 -18.20 -23.96 9.41
CA SER A 168 -16.84 -23.79 9.92
C SER A 168 -16.22 -22.51 9.34
N PRO A 169 -15.33 -21.83 10.08
CA PRO A 169 -14.60 -20.67 9.53
C PRO A 169 -13.79 -21.03 8.28
N HIS A 170 -13.29 -22.27 8.22
CA HIS A 170 -12.54 -22.78 7.08
C HIS A 170 -13.41 -22.86 5.82
N LEU A 171 -14.67 -23.30 5.96
CA LEU A 171 -15.63 -23.33 4.85
C LEU A 171 -15.85 -21.94 4.28
N ILE A 172 -16.07 -20.93 5.13
CA ILE A 172 -16.30 -19.54 4.68
C ILE A 172 -15.11 -19.04 3.85
N PHE A 173 -13.89 -19.31 4.31
CA PHE A 173 -12.67 -18.93 3.59
C PHE A 173 -12.56 -19.65 2.24
N PHE A 174 -12.77 -20.97 2.21
CA PHE A 174 -12.63 -21.78 1.00
C PHE A 174 -13.67 -21.41 -0.07
N VAL A 175 -14.91 -21.15 0.34
CA VAL A 175 -16.01 -20.74 -0.54
C VAL A 175 -15.73 -19.40 -1.20
N MET A 176 -15.33 -18.39 -0.42
CA MET A 176 -14.94 -17.08 -0.96
C MET A 176 -13.70 -17.18 -1.86
N ARG A 177 -12.72 -18.02 -1.48
CA ARG A 177 -11.49 -18.24 -2.25
C ARG A 177 -11.80 -18.76 -3.66
N LYS A 178 -12.69 -19.75 -3.80
CA LYS A 178 -13.06 -20.30 -5.12
C LYS A 178 -13.63 -19.24 -6.05
N ALA A 179 -14.59 -18.45 -5.58
CA ALA A 179 -15.19 -17.40 -6.39
C ALA A 179 -14.20 -16.27 -6.72
N PHE A 180 -13.30 -15.93 -5.79
CA PHE A 180 -12.24 -14.96 -6.04
C PHE A 180 -11.29 -15.39 -7.16
N TRP A 181 -10.81 -16.64 -7.16
CA TRP A 181 -9.93 -17.12 -8.23
C TRP A 181 -10.65 -17.28 -9.57
N ALA A 182 -11.93 -17.64 -9.55
CA ALA A 182 -12.77 -17.69 -10.75
C ALA A 182 -12.89 -16.34 -11.46
N MET A 183 -12.85 -15.22 -10.73
CA MET A 183 -12.80 -13.87 -11.31
C MET A 183 -11.54 -13.63 -12.15
N PHE A 184 -10.42 -14.27 -11.80
CA PHE A 184 -9.15 -14.18 -12.54
C PHE A 184 -8.98 -15.30 -13.59
N GLY A 185 -9.99 -16.14 -13.80
CA GLY A 185 -9.97 -17.19 -14.82
C GLY A 185 -9.44 -18.55 -14.34
N GLU A 186 -9.23 -18.74 -13.03
CA GLU A 186 -8.85 -20.03 -12.45
C GLU A 186 -10.10 -20.75 -11.94
N PHE A 187 -10.56 -21.75 -12.71
CA PHE A 187 -11.87 -22.38 -12.51
C PHE A 187 -11.83 -23.74 -11.82
N ASN A 188 -10.66 -24.37 -11.68
CA ASN A 188 -10.49 -25.71 -11.11
C ASN A 188 -11.55 -26.73 -11.57
N LEU A 189 -11.83 -26.76 -12.89
CA LEU A 189 -12.88 -27.62 -13.47
C LEU A 189 -12.69 -29.11 -13.15
N ASN A 190 -11.44 -29.55 -12.98
CA ASN A 190 -11.12 -30.92 -12.59
C ASN A 190 -11.72 -31.29 -11.21
N GLU A 191 -11.78 -30.34 -10.27
CA GLU A 191 -12.40 -30.53 -8.95
C GLU A 191 -13.93 -30.57 -9.08
N LEU A 192 -14.49 -29.75 -9.98
CA LEU A 192 -15.94 -29.66 -10.23
C LEU A 192 -16.51 -30.87 -10.97
N GLU A 193 -15.66 -31.56 -11.75
CA GLU A 193 -16.05 -32.67 -12.61
C GLU A 193 -15.56 -34.04 -12.14
N ASP A 194 -14.85 -34.13 -11.00
CA ASP A 194 -14.35 -35.39 -10.46
C ASP A 194 -15.51 -36.35 -10.15
N GLN A 195 -15.31 -37.62 -10.51
CA GLN A 195 -16.28 -38.71 -10.36
C GLN A 195 -15.91 -39.71 -9.27
N GLY A 196 -14.91 -39.41 -8.42
CA GLY A 196 -14.57 -40.24 -7.26
C GLY A 196 -13.16 -40.81 -7.27
N THR A 197 -12.26 -40.31 -8.13
CA THR A 197 -10.85 -40.75 -8.09
C THR A 197 -10.03 -40.00 -7.05
N SER A 198 -10.38 -38.74 -6.76
CA SER A 198 -9.64 -37.87 -5.82
C SER A 198 -10.53 -37.27 -4.73
N CYS A 199 -11.77 -37.73 -4.59
CA CYS A 199 -12.76 -37.18 -3.67
C CYS A 199 -13.50 -38.27 -2.89
N THR A 200 -14.10 -37.89 -1.75
CA THR A 200 -14.88 -38.78 -0.88
C THR A 200 -16.29 -38.22 -0.61
N ASN A 201 -17.25 -39.11 -0.35
CA ASN A 201 -18.58 -38.74 0.15
C ASN A 201 -18.75 -39.01 1.65
N ASP A 202 -17.74 -39.61 2.29
CA ASP A 202 -17.78 -39.96 3.70
C ASP A 202 -17.58 -38.72 4.59
N PRO A 203 -18.55 -38.36 5.45
CA PRO A 203 -18.43 -37.23 6.36
C PRO A 203 -17.21 -37.29 7.26
N ASP A 204 -16.79 -38.45 7.72
CA ASP A 204 -15.66 -38.54 8.63
C ASP A 204 -14.33 -38.30 7.92
N VAL A 205 -14.26 -38.56 6.61
CA VAL A 205 -13.05 -38.37 5.79
C VAL A 205 -12.92 -36.92 5.33
N TYR A 206 -14.00 -36.30 4.83
CA TYR A 206 -13.92 -34.91 4.35
C TYR A 206 -13.91 -33.88 5.50
N ASN A 207 -14.53 -34.16 6.65
CA ASN A 207 -14.46 -33.24 7.80
C ASN A 207 -13.06 -33.18 8.43
N ASN A 208 -12.26 -34.23 8.24
CA ASN A 208 -10.87 -34.30 8.69
C ASN A 208 -9.87 -33.79 7.63
N PHE A 209 -10.35 -33.24 6.50
CA PHE A 209 -9.52 -32.71 5.40
C PHE A 209 -8.51 -33.71 4.81
N VAL A 210 -8.82 -35.01 4.88
CA VAL A 210 -7.95 -36.06 4.31
C VAL A 210 -8.16 -36.17 2.80
N LEU A 211 -9.41 -36.04 2.35
CA LEU A 211 -9.79 -35.91 0.95
C LEU A 211 -10.90 -34.87 0.79
N ASP A 212 -10.94 -34.23 -0.37
CA ASP A 212 -12.00 -33.29 -0.72
C ASP A 212 -13.35 -34.00 -0.91
N ARG A 213 -14.43 -33.26 -0.65
CA ARG A 213 -15.79 -33.79 -0.83
C ARG A 213 -16.10 -33.92 -2.32
N CYS A 214 -16.74 -35.00 -2.75
CA CYS A 214 -17.18 -35.13 -4.13
C CYS A 214 -18.34 -34.18 -4.47
N PRO A 215 -18.34 -33.55 -5.65
CA PRO A 215 -19.44 -32.70 -6.08
C PRO A 215 -20.71 -33.53 -6.34
N THR A 216 -21.88 -32.96 -6.06
CA THR A 216 -23.15 -33.62 -6.42
C THR A 216 -23.32 -33.73 -7.95
N LYS A 217 -24.07 -34.75 -8.39
CA LYS A 217 -24.44 -34.91 -9.81
C LYS A 217 -25.16 -33.67 -10.35
N ALA A 218 -26.06 -33.06 -9.57
CA ALA A 218 -26.78 -31.85 -9.97
C ALA A 218 -25.84 -30.64 -10.06
N GLY A 219 -24.95 -30.44 -9.08
CA GLY A 219 -23.98 -29.37 -9.08
C GLY A 219 -23.03 -29.41 -10.27
N ARG A 220 -22.59 -30.60 -10.67
CA ARG A 220 -21.71 -30.77 -11.83
C ARG A 220 -22.29 -30.25 -13.14
N TYR A 221 -23.60 -30.39 -13.37
CA TYR A 221 -24.23 -29.87 -14.58
C TYR A 221 -24.69 -28.42 -14.44
N TYR A 222 -25.05 -27.99 -13.23
CA TYR A 222 -25.59 -26.65 -12.98
C TYR A 222 -24.52 -25.56 -12.81
N VAL A 223 -23.43 -25.88 -12.15
CA VAL A 223 -22.43 -24.89 -11.74
C VAL A 223 -21.50 -24.44 -12.87
N PRO A 224 -21.06 -25.28 -13.83
CA PRO A 224 -20.27 -24.77 -14.96
C PRO A 224 -21.01 -23.72 -15.81
N PRO A 225 -22.30 -23.87 -16.16
CA PRO A 225 -23.06 -22.79 -16.79
C PRO A 225 -23.19 -21.54 -15.91
N LEU A 226 -23.46 -21.71 -14.61
CA LEU A 226 -23.55 -20.58 -13.66
C LEU A 226 -22.22 -19.82 -13.57
N LEU A 227 -21.10 -20.55 -13.51
CA LEU A 227 -19.75 -20.00 -13.54
C LEU A 227 -19.48 -19.21 -14.82
N GLY A 228 -19.93 -19.72 -15.98
CA GLY A 228 -19.84 -19.00 -17.24
C GLY A 228 -20.59 -17.66 -17.22
N ILE A 229 -21.82 -17.64 -16.70
CA ILE A 229 -22.61 -16.41 -16.54
C ILE A 229 -21.91 -15.43 -15.58
N TYR A 230 -21.45 -15.92 -14.43
CA TYR A 230 -20.69 -15.13 -13.46
C TYR A 230 -19.44 -14.52 -14.10
N TYR A 231 -18.66 -15.31 -14.83
CA TYR A 231 -17.44 -14.86 -15.50
C TYR A 231 -17.74 -13.78 -16.55
N ILE A 232 -18.79 -13.94 -17.36
CA ILE A 232 -19.22 -12.92 -18.33
C ILE A 232 -19.58 -11.61 -17.61
N ILE A 233 -20.36 -11.68 -16.54
CA ILE A 233 -20.77 -10.48 -15.78
C ILE A 233 -19.53 -9.79 -15.21
N VAL A 234 -18.61 -10.52 -14.59
CA VAL A 234 -17.45 -9.88 -13.93
C VAL A 234 -16.42 -9.39 -14.95
N ASN A 235 -15.99 -10.24 -15.89
CA ASN A 235 -14.89 -9.92 -16.78
C ASN A 235 -15.31 -9.11 -18.01
N ILE A 236 -16.46 -9.40 -18.60
CA ILE A 236 -16.91 -8.70 -19.83
C ILE A 236 -17.69 -7.44 -19.48
N LEU A 237 -18.53 -7.46 -18.45
CA LEU A 237 -19.33 -6.29 -18.10
C LEU A 237 -18.62 -5.40 -17.06
N LEU A 238 -18.33 -5.93 -15.85
CA LEU A 238 -17.86 -5.10 -14.74
C LEU A 238 -16.45 -4.55 -14.97
N PHE A 239 -15.47 -5.39 -15.33
CA PHE A 239 -14.11 -4.90 -15.57
C PHE A 239 -14.02 -3.90 -16.73
N ASN A 240 -14.74 -4.14 -17.83
CA ASN A 240 -14.78 -3.17 -18.94
C ASN A 240 -15.45 -1.86 -18.53
N LEU A 241 -16.52 -1.92 -17.72
CA LEU A 241 -17.14 -0.72 -17.17
C LEU A 241 -16.19 0.01 -16.20
N LEU A 242 -15.45 -0.71 -15.37
CA LEU A 242 -14.44 -0.13 -14.48
C LEU A 242 -13.36 0.59 -15.28
N ILE A 243 -12.83 -0.04 -16.33
CA ILE A 243 -11.85 0.59 -17.23
C ILE A 243 -12.43 1.87 -17.84
N ALA A 244 -13.69 1.85 -18.29
CA ALA A 244 -14.36 3.02 -18.85
C ALA A 244 -14.52 4.16 -17.83
N ILE A 245 -14.92 3.85 -16.59
CA ILE A 245 -15.05 4.84 -15.51
C ILE A 245 -13.69 5.42 -15.13
N LEU A 246 -12.66 4.57 -15.04
CA LEU A 246 -11.30 5.02 -14.78
C LEU A 246 -10.86 5.98 -15.88
N ASN A 247 -10.98 5.59 -17.16
CA ASN A 247 -10.64 6.42 -18.33
C ASN A 247 -11.35 7.78 -18.30
N TYR A 248 -12.65 7.80 -17.99
CA TYR A 248 -13.41 9.04 -17.85
C TYR A 248 -12.88 9.96 -16.73
N LYS A 249 -12.34 9.38 -15.65
CA LYS A 249 -11.79 10.14 -14.52
C LYS A 249 -10.33 10.54 -14.69
N ILE A 250 -9.57 9.93 -15.61
CA ILE A 250 -8.13 10.19 -15.79
C ILE A 250 -7.85 11.67 -16.01
N GLU A 251 -8.47 12.29 -17.01
CA GLU A 251 -8.13 13.64 -17.47
C GLU A 251 -8.36 14.73 -16.40
N PRO A 252 -9.56 14.85 -15.78
CA PRO A 252 -9.78 15.86 -14.74
C PRO A 252 -8.94 15.61 -13.48
N VAL A 253 -8.69 14.34 -13.13
CA VAL A 253 -7.83 13.99 -11.99
C VAL A 253 -6.37 14.28 -12.29
N ALA A 254 -5.89 14.06 -13.51
CA ALA A 254 -4.52 14.32 -13.91
C ALA A 254 -4.19 15.83 -13.83
N LEU A 255 -5.07 16.70 -14.33
CA LEU A 255 -4.89 18.15 -14.24
C LEU A 255 -4.81 18.63 -12.79
N LYS A 256 -5.77 18.23 -11.95
CA LYS A 256 -5.80 18.58 -10.53
C LYS A 256 -4.64 17.97 -9.73
N SER A 257 -4.16 16.79 -10.14
CA SER A 257 -3.02 16.14 -9.49
C SER A 257 -1.70 16.83 -9.84
N LYS A 258 -1.55 17.31 -11.08
CA LYS A 258 -0.37 18.08 -11.50
C LYS A 258 -0.24 19.40 -10.74
N GLU A 259 -1.34 20.14 -10.58
CA GLU A 259 -1.36 21.39 -9.81
C GLU A 259 -0.98 21.15 -8.34
N ILE A 260 -1.59 20.14 -7.72
CA ILE A 260 -1.32 19.80 -6.31
C ILE A 260 0.11 19.30 -6.13
N TRP A 261 0.63 18.49 -7.06
CA TRP A 261 2.02 18.05 -7.06
C TRP A 261 3.00 19.22 -7.13
N GLN A 262 2.75 20.20 -7.99
CA GLN A 262 3.60 21.40 -8.09
C GLN A 262 3.65 22.16 -6.77
N HIS A 263 2.49 22.38 -6.13
CA HIS A 263 2.42 23.05 -4.83
C HIS A 263 3.16 22.27 -3.74
N GLN A 264 2.91 20.97 -3.64
CA GLN A 264 3.54 20.07 -2.67
C GLN A 264 5.05 19.97 -2.87
N THR A 265 5.52 19.92 -4.12
CA THR A 265 6.96 19.87 -4.45
C THR A 265 7.69 21.12 -3.96
N VAL A 266 7.08 22.31 -4.09
CA VAL A 266 7.63 23.56 -3.56
C VAL A 266 7.71 23.50 -2.03
N GLN A 267 6.65 23.05 -1.36
CA GLN A 267 6.65 22.90 0.09
C GLN A 267 7.72 21.92 0.58
N LEU A 268 7.86 20.76 -0.07
CA LEU A 268 8.89 19.77 0.25
C LEU A 268 10.29 20.35 0.06
N THR A 269 10.52 21.09 -1.02
CA THR A 269 11.82 21.72 -1.31
C THR A 269 12.19 22.72 -0.19
N ILE A 270 11.25 23.55 0.25
CA ILE A 270 11.45 24.49 1.37
C ILE A 270 11.72 23.76 2.70
N LYS A 271 11.03 22.64 2.94
CA LYS A 271 11.25 21.81 4.15
C LYS A 271 12.65 21.21 4.14
N TYR A 272 13.04 20.57 3.04
CA TYR A 272 14.33 19.88 2.91
C TYR A 272 15.54 20.81 2.98
N SER A 273 15.42 22.06 2.53
CA SER A 273 16.53 23.00 2.60
C SER A 273 16.88 23.47 4.01
N ARG A 274 15.98 23.27 4.99
CA ARG A 274 16.16 23.71 6.38
C ARG A 274 16.69 22.61 7.30
N VAL A 275 16.81 21.38 6.80
CA VAL A 275 17.17 20.20 7.59
C VAL A 275 18.64 19.84 7.35
N ILE A 276 19.35 19.48 8.43
CA ILE A 276 20.72 18.96 8.33
C ILE A 276 20.68 17.55 7.72
N PHE A 277 21.47 17.35 6.67
CA PHE A 277 21.42 16.16 5.84
C PHE A 277 22.25 15.01 6.43
N LEU A 278 21.64 14.18 7.27
CA LEU A 278 22.19 12.88 7.70
C LEU A 278 21.27 11.74 7.24
N PRO A 279 21.82 10.58 6.82
CA PRO A 279 20.99 9.43 6.47
C PRO A 279 20.44 8.77 7.73
N PRO A 280 19.34 7.99 7.61
CA PRO A 280 18.67 7.31 8.71
C PRO A 280 19.62 6.71 9.76
N PRO A 281 20.65 5.88 9.48
CA PRO A 281 21.45 5.31 10.57
C PRO A 281 22.21 6.34 11.44
N PHE A 282 22.51 7.54 10.92
CA PHE A 282 23.26 8.56 11.67
C PHE A 282 22.36 9.69 12.21
N THR A 283 21.05 9.67 11.93
CA THR A 283 20.12 10.71 12.38
C THR A 283 20.02 10.79 13.91
N LEU A 284 20.34 9.72 14.64
CA LEU A 284 20.42 9.73 16.11
C LEU A 284 21.51 10.66 16.65
N LEU A 285 22.55 10.96 15.85
CA LEU A 285 23.61 11.91 16.20
C LEU A 285 23.25 13.36 15.82
N ALA A 286 22.14 13.58 15.12
CA ALA A 286 21.71 14.90 14.70
C ALA A 286 21.50 15.90 15.86
N PRO A 287 20.96 15.51 17.05
CA PRO A 287 20.83 16.43 18.18
C PRO A 287 22.18 16.94 18.70
N LEU A 288 23.20 16.08 18.75
CA LEU A 288 24.58 16.44 19.13
C LEU A 288 25.19 17.41 18.13
N LEU A 289 25.01 17.14 16.83
CA LEU A 289 25.48 18.03 15.77
C LEU A 289 24.73 19.37 15.75
N TRP A 290 23.45 19.38 16.08
CA TRP A 290 22.63 20.60 16.15
C TRP A 290 23.06 21.48 17.34
N TRP A 291 23.40 20.87 18.47
CA TRP A 291 24.01 21.55 19.61
C TRP A 291 25.33 22.24 19.22
N CYS A 292 26.18 21.56 18.45
CA CYS A 292 27.43 22.12 17.91
C CYS A 292 27.24 23.19 16.82
N ARG A 293 26.09 23.24 16.13
CA ARG A 293 25.85 24.10 14.95
C ARG A 293 25.02 25.35 15.27
N THR A 294 24.85 25.72 16.54
CA THR A 294 24.01 26.85 17.00
C THR A 294 24.41 28.25 16.48
N GLN A 295 25.36 28.38 15.55
CA GLN A 295 25.94 29.67 15.16
C GLN A 295 25.63 30.20 13.75
N GLU A 296 24.96 29.46 12.85
CA GLU A 296 24.68 29.97 11.49
C GLU A 296 23.26 29.67 10.99
N SER A 297 22.38 30.68 11.11
CA SER A 297 21.07 30.72 10.47
C SER A 297 21.19 31.05 8.98
N TYR A 298 21.48 30.05 8.14
CA TYR A 298 21.25 30.18 6.70
C TYR A 298 19.83 29.75 6.37
N ALA A 299 18.98 30.71 6.02
CA ALA A 299 17.72 30.45 5.33
C ALA A 299 17.99 30.53 3.81
N PRO A 300 18.12 29.41 3.09
CA PRO A 300 18.48 29.41 1.67
C PRO A 300 17.37 29.93 0.74
N PHE A 301 16.17 30.18 1.27
CA PHE A 301 15.05 30.69 0.51
C PHE A 301 14.57 32.04 1.06
N PRO A 302 14.20 32.99 0.17
CA PRO A 302 13.66 34.28 0.58
C PRO A 302 12.39 34.07 1.43
N GLN A 303 12.25 34.87 2.47
CA GLN A 303 11.06 34.86 3.32
C GLN A 303 9.80 35.14 2.49
N ILE A 304 8.66 34.62 2.95
CA ILE A 304 7.36 34.85 2.33
C ILE A 304 7.22 36.36 2.09
N PRO A 305 6.93 36.81 0.86
CA PRO A 305 6.86 38.23 0.56
C PRO A 305 5.85 38.91 1.46
N ASP A 306 6.26 40.03 2.03
CA ASP A 306 5.42 40.93 2.81
C ASP A 306 4.16 41.31 2.01
N LYS A 307 3.07 41.73 2.67
CA LYS A 307 1.79 42.03 2.02
C LYS A 307 1.96 42.96 0.82
N THR A 308 2.82 43.96 0.94
CA THR A 308 3.18 44.92 -0.12
C THR A 308 3.80 44.26 -1.34
N LYS A 309 4.75 43.32 -1.15
CA LYS A 309 5.36 42.57 -2.24
C LYS A 309 4.38 41.61 -2.93
N ARG A 310 3.39 41.08 -2.20
CA ARG A 310 2.33 40.27 -2.80
C ARG A 310 1.43 41.10 -3.71
N GLU A 311 1.07 42.31 -3.29
CA GLU A 311 0.28 43.23 -4.10
C GLU A 311 1.03 43.65 -5.36
N GLU A 312 2.35 43.90 -5.27
CA GLU A 312 3.19 44.18 -6.44
C GLU A 312 3.27 42.99 -7.41
N LEU A 313 3.44 41.76 -6.90
CA LEU A 313 3.44 40.55 -7.71
C LEU A 313 2.09 40.31 -8.41
N GLN A 314 0.97 40.57 -7.73
CA GLN A 314 -0.36 40.48 -8.32
C GLN A 314 -0.55 41.50 -9.45
N ARG A 315 -0.08 42.75 -9.28
CA ARG A 315 -0.12 43.74 -10.37
C ARG A 315 0.71 43.31 -11.58
N LEU A 316 1.91 42.78 -11.35
CA LEU A 316 2.78 42.27 -12.41
C LEU A 316 2.17 41.06 -13.14
N GLU A 317 1.45 40.18 -12.44
CA GLU A 317 0.73 39.07 -13.07
C GLU A 317 -0.42 39.55 -13.95
N VAL A 318 -1.20 40.52 -13.48
CA VAL A 318 -2.27 41.15 -14.26
C VAL A 318 -1.70 41.84 -15.50
N GLU A 319 -0.61 42.61 -15.37
CA GLU A 319 0.07 43.25 -16.50
C GLU A 319 0.57 42.24 -17.53
N LYS A 320 1.15 41.11 -17.09
CA LYS A 320 1.59 40.04 -18.00
C LYS A 320 0.43 39.37 -18.70
N GLN A 321 -0.71 39.16 -18.02
CA GLN A 321 -1.92 38.63 -18.65
C GLN A 321 -2.49 39.58 -19.70
N PHE A 322 -2.52 40.89 -19.40
CA PHE A 322 -2.93 41.91 -20.38
C PHE A 322 -2.00 41.97 -21.59
N ALA A 323 -0.67 41.94 -21.38
CA ALA A 323 0.31 41.90 -22.46
C ALA A 323 0.17 40.65 -23.33
N TYR A 324 -0.10 39.49 -22.72
CA TYR A 324 -0.36 38.25 -23.44
C TYR A 324 -1.63 38.33 -24.31
N LEU A 325 -2.73 38.86 -23.78
CA LEU A 325 -3.97 39.05 -24.53
C LEU A 325 -3.80 40.04 -25.70
N GLN A 326 -3.02 41.11 -25.51
CA GLN A 326 -2.66 42.02 -26.59
C GLN A 326 -1.83 41.32 -27.67
N SER A 327 -0.85 40.49 -27.30
CA SER A 327 -0.07 39.73 -28.28
C SER A 327 -0.90 38.73 -29.10
N GLN A 328 -1.96 38.17 -28.53
CA GLN A 328 -2.88 37.28 -29.25
C GLN A 328 -3.82 38.04 -30.20
N ASN A 329 -4.21 39.28 -29.86
CA ASN A 329 -5.05 40.11 -30.72
C ASN A 329 -4.31 40.75 -31.90
N VAL A 330 -2.97 40.80 -31.87
CA VAL A 330 -2.15 41.32 -32.98
C VAL A 330 -1.95 40.27 -34.10
N HIS A 331 -2.33 39.01 -33.85
CA HIS A 331 -2.25 37.90 -34.83
C HIS A 331 -3.60 37.50 -35.45
N LYS A 332 -4.65 38.31 -35.26
CA LYS A 332 -5.90 38.28 -36.05
C LYS A 332 -5.97 39.53 -36.91
#